data_AF-A0A1B2HDS0-F1
#
_entry.id   AF-A0A1B2HDS0-F1
#
_cell.length_a   1.000
_cell.length_b   1.000
_cell.length_c   1.000
_cell.angle_alpha   90.00
_cell.angle_beta   90.00
_cell.angle_gamma   90.00
#
_symmetry.space_group_name_H-M   'P 1'
#
loop_
_entity.id
_entity.type
_entity.pdbx_description
1 polymer ?
#
loop_
_entity_poly.entity_id
_entity_poly.type
_entity_poly.pdbx_seq_one_letter_code
_entity_poly.pdbx_strand_id
1 'polypeptide(L)'
;MTATVTRFPAASVLRGRPLGDGAHLVVHTNDPSETALQLADIVVHDEPGETAEWLAHTLASLPGTAVVTRPISDAAWLAGTRDGHQIRFDHAGTFGPARASIALTWTTSGQRLCDFPERFDLIIGATRHHITATTTRCDC
;
A
#
# COMPACT_ATOMS: atom_id res chain seq x y z
N MET A 1 -4.75 15.04 9.27
CA MET A 1 -5.34 13.68 9.14
C MET A 1 -4.56 12.73 10.04
N THR A 2 -5.23 11.78 10.68
CA THR A 2 -4.60 10.72 11.50
C THR A 2 -5.09 9.37 11.02
N ALA A 3 -4.18 8.41 10.87
CA ALA A 3 -4.49 7.03 10.50
C ALA A 3 -3.90 6.05 11.53
N THR A 4 -4.64 4.99 11.85
CA THR A 4 -4.22 3.90 12.75
C THR A 4 -4.19 2.60 11.99
N VAL A 5 -3.06 1.90 12.01
CA VAL A 5 -2.90 0.60 11.33
C VAL A 5 -2.60 -0.48 12.36
N THR A 6 -3.44 -1.52 12.38
CA THR A 6 -3.22 -2.72 13.20
C THR A 6 -2.90 -3.89 12.28
N ARG A 7 -1.78 -4.58 12.55
CA ARG A 7 -1.37 -5.75 11.75
C ARG A 7 -1.79 -7.05 12.42
N PHE A 8 -2.32 -7.97 11.61
CA PHE A 8 -2.65 -9.33 12.01
C PHE A 8 -1.92 -10.33 11.08
N PRO A 9 -1.60 -11.54 11.56
CA PRO A 9 -1.04 -12.58 10.70
C PRO A 9 -2.01 -12.97 9.56
N ALA A 10 -1.53 -12.97 8.32
CA ALA A 10 -2.32 -13.29 7.13
C ALA A 10 -2.96 -14.68 7.16
N ALA A 11 -2.33 -15.65 7.84
CA ALA A 11 -2.88 -17.00 8.05
C ALA A 11 -4.25 -16.99 8.75
N SER A 12 -4.59 -15.93 9.48
CA SER A 12 -5.92 -15.76 10.09
C SER A 12 -7.01 -15.48 9.03
N VAL A 13 -6.65 -14.71 7.99
CA VAL A 13 -7.56 -14.32 6.89
C VAL A 13 -7.76 -15.48 5.94
N LEU A 14 -6.67 -16.15 5.54
CA LEU A 14 -6.71 -17.28 4.60
C LEU A 14 -7.48 -18.49 5.14
N ARG A 15 -7.70 -18.58 6.46
CA ARG A 15 -8.52 -19.60 7.12
C ARG A 15 -10.01 -19.22 7.22
N GLY A 16 -10.44 -18.18 6.51
CA GLY A 16 -11.85 -17.77 6.43
C GLY A 16 -12.36 -17.03 7.67
N ARG A 17 -11.47 -16.47 8.50
CA ARG A 17 -11.91 -15.61 9.59
C ARG A 17 -12.41 -14.29 8.99
N PRO A 18 -13.68 -13.90 9.21
CA PRO A 18 -14.14 -12.59 8.76
C PRO A 18 -13.29 -11.53 9.44
N LEU A 19 -12.65 -10.70 8.63
CA LEU A 19 -12.08 -9.47 9.12
C LEU A 19 -13.23 -8.48 9.33
N GLY A 20 -13.13 -7.62 10.35
CA GLY A 20 -14.09 -6.54 10.53
C GLY A 20 -14.03 -5.55 9.35
N ASP A 21 -15.07 -4.72 9.23
CA ASP A 21 -15.14 -3.67 8.21
C ASP A 21 -13.86 -2.81 8.23
N GLY A 22 -13.24 -2.61 7.06
CA GLY A 22 -12.03 -1.79 6.90
C GLY A 22 -10.69 -2.54 7.02
N ALA A 23 -10.70 -3.87 7.07
CA ALA A 23 -9.49 -4.67 6.98
C ALA A 23 -9.17 -5.09 5.53
N HIS A 24 -7.89 -5.28 5.25
CA HIS A 24 -7.37 -5.65 3.94
C HIS A 24 -6.17 -6.59 4.06
N LEU A 25 -5.95 -7.39 3.02
CA LEU A 25 -4.86 -8.35 2.90
C LEU A 25 -3.64 -7.70 2.23
N VAL A 26 -2.51 -7.74 2.94
CA VAL A 26 -1.20 -7.30 2.44
C VAL A 26 -0.33 -8.53 2.23
N VAL A 27 0.20 -8.70 1.02
CA VAL A 27 1.05 -9.85 0.64
C VAL A 27 2.34 -9.37 0.01
N HIS A 28 3.44 -10.03 0.33
CA HIS A 28 4.74 -9.73 -0.28
C HIS A 28 4.90 -10.54 -1.57
N THR A 29 5.60 -10.01 -2.57
CA THR A 29 5.82 -10.70 -3.86
C THR A 29 6.61 -12.00 -3.73
N ASN A 30 7.34 -12.19 -2.63
CA ASN A 30 8.07 -13.43 -2.33
C ASN A 30 7.22 -14.46 -1.57
N ASP A 31 5.93 -14.18 -1.33
CA ASP A 31 5.03 -15.13 -0.69
C ASP A 31 4.84 -16.36 -1.60
N PRO A 32 5.04 -17.58 -1.07
CA PRO A 32 4.92 -18.80 -1.88
C PRO A 32 3.47 -19.16 -2.23
N SER A 33 2.47 -18.53 -1.61
CA SER A 33 1.06 -18.81 -1.84
C SER A 33 0.51 -17.98 -3.00
N GLU A 34 0.36 -18.60 -4.16
CA GLU A 34 -0.32 -17.97 -5.31
C GLU A 34 -1.73 -17.50 -4.96
N THR A 35 -2.47 -18.30 -4.17
CA THR A 35 -3.80 -17.92 -3.70
C THR A 35 -3.77 -16.65 -2.85
N ALA A 36 -2.74 -16.47 -2.01
CA ALA A 36 -2.62 -15.25 -1.21
C ALA A 36 -2.37 -14.04 -2.11
N LEU A 37 -1.48 -14.17 -3.11
CA LEU A 37 -1.19 -13.11 -4.08
C LEU A 37 -2.43 -12.72 -4.90
N GLN A 38 -3.24 -13.69 -5.31
CA GLN A 38 -4.47 -13.43 -6.07
C GLN A 38 -5.58 -12.77 -5.25
N LEU A 39 -5.57 -12.94 -3.93
CA LEU A 39 -6.53 -12.35 -2.99
C LEU A 39 -6.04 -11.04 -2.36
N ALA A 40 -4.80 -10.63 -2.64
CA ALA A 40 -4.19 -9.48 -1.98
C ALA A 40 -4.90 -8.18 -2.41
N ASP A 41 -5.26 -7.35 -1.43
CA ASP A 41 -5.68 -5.96 -1.70
C ASP A 41 -4.44 -5.09 -1.97
N ILE A 42 -3.33 -5.42 -1.28
CA ILE A 42 -2.05 -4.74 -1.40
C ILE A 42 -0.94 -5.75 -1.66
N VAL A 43 -0.17 -5.51 -2.71
CA VAL A 43 1.06 -6.27 -2.99
C VAL A 43 2.30 -5.43 -2.74
N VAL A 44 3.24 -5.99 -1.99
CA VAL A 44 4.47 -5.36 -1.55
C VAL A 44 5.66 -6.04 -2.21
N HIS A 45 6.54 -5.27 -2.83
CA HIS A 45 7.86 -5.75 -3.21
C HIS A 45 8.92 -5.12 -2.30
N ASP A 46 9.87 -5.94 -1.83
CA ASP A 46 10.81 -5.55 -0.77
C ASP A 46 12.08 -4.87 -1.31
N GLU A 47 12.39 -5.04 -2.60
CA GLU A 47 13.62 -4.52 -3.19
C GLU A 47 13.36 -3.26 -4.04
N PRO A 48 14.31 -2.32 -4.10
CA PRO A 48 14.22 -1.18 -5.02
C PRO A 48 14.48 -1.60 -6.47
N GLY A 49 13.96 -0.85 -7.44
CA GLY A 49 14.14 -1.15 -8.86
C GLY A 49 13.28 -0.29 -9.78
N GLU A 50 13.20 -0.68 -11.07
CA GLU A 50 12.27 -0.05 -12.02
C GLU A 50 10.86 -0.08 -11.41
N THR A 51 10.24 1.08 -11.29
CA THR A 51 9.00 1.21 -10.53
C THR A 51 7.77 1.37 -11.42
N ALA A 52 7.85 2.09 -12.53
CA ALA A 52 6.66 2.42 -13.31
C ALA A 52 6.12 1.21 -14.09
N GLU A 53 7.00 0.48 -14.78
CA GLU A 53 6.67 -0.77 -15.48
C GLU A 53 6.26 -1.85 -14.48
N TRP A 54 6.99 -1.98 -13.36
CA TRP A 54 6.65 -2.96 -12.33
C TRP A 54 5.25 -2.73 -11.73
N LEU A 55 4.90 -1.50 -11.37
CA LEU A 55 3.58 -1.17 -10.81
C LEU A 55 2.47 -1.53 -11.80
N ALA A 56 2.61 -1.09 -13.06
CA ALA A 56 1.62 -1.33 -14.10
C ALA A 56 1.47 -2.83 -14.40
N HIS A 57 2.58 -3.55 -14.56
CA HIS A 57 2.58 -4.98 -14.84
C HIS A 57 1.97 -5.81 -13.70
N THR A 58 2.31 -5.47 -12.45
CA THR A 58 1.80 -6.18 -11.26
C THR A 58 0.30 -5.99 -11.11
N LEU A 59 -0.20 -4.75 -11.26
CA LEU A 59 -1.63 -4.45 -11.20
C LEU A 59 -2.42 -5.12 -12.34
N ALA A 60 -1.84 -5.22 -13.54
CA ALA A 60 -2.44 -5.93 -14.65
C ALA A 60 -2.53 -7.45 -14.40
N SER A 61 -1.52 -8.02 -13.73
CA SER A 61 -1.41 -9.46 -13.50
C SER A 61 -2.21 -9.97 -12.30
N LEU A 62 -2.54 -9.09 -11.35
CA LEU A 62 -3.22 -9.43 -10.10
C LEU A 62 -4.53 -8.64 -9.97
N PRO A 63 -5.65 -9.10 -10.60
CA PRO A 63 -6.91 -8.35 -10.69
C PRO A 63 -7.52 -7.97 -9.33
N GLY A 64 -7.26 -8.75 -8.27
CA GLY A 64 -7.68 -8.45 -6.89
C GLY A 64 -6.92 -7.30 -6.23
N THR A 65 -5.71 -7.00 -6.70
CA THR A 65 -4.85 -5.98 -6.11
C THR A 65 -5.30 -4.58 -6.48
N ALA A 66 -5.56 -3.75 -5.47
CA ALA A 66 -5.93 -2.34 -5.65
C ALA A 66 -4.73 -1.40 -5.52
N VAL A 67 -3.77 -1.74 -4.64
CA VAL A 67 -2.54 -0.96 -4.43
C VAL A 67 -1.32 -1.87 -4.53
N VAL A 68 -0.28 -1.38 -5.19
CA VAL A 68 1.04 -2.01 -5.21
C VAL A 68 2.05 -1.04 -4.63
N THR A 69 3.03 -1.54 -3.89
CA THR A 69 4.06 -0.68 -3.30
C THR A 69 5.43 -1.35 -3.26
N ARG A 70 6.48 -0.53 -3.41
CA ARG A 70 7.87 -0.96 -3.29
C ARG A 70 8.76 0.20 -2.81
N PRO A 71 9.95 -0.07 -2.25
CA PRO A 71 10.91 0.99 -2.00
C PRO A 71 11.45 1.53 -3.33
N ILE A 72 11.72 2.84 -3.37
CA ILE A 72 12.46 3.49 -4.47
C ILE A 72 13.85 3.94 -4.02
N SER A 73 14.08 4.00 -2.70
CA SER A 73 15.36 4.20 -2.04
C SER A 73 15.25 3.77 -0.57
N ASP A 74 16.35 3.83 0.18
CA ASP A 74 16.34 3.54 1.63
C ASP A 74 15.41 4.49 2.42
N ALA A 75 15.12 5.67 1.87
CA ALA A 75 14.32 6.70 2.54
C ALA A 75 12.89 6.82 2.00
N ALA A 76 12.56 6.20 0.86
CA ALA A 76 11.30 6.46 0.19
C ALA A 76 10.66 5.21 -0.43
N TRP A 77 9.34 5.20 -0.40
CA TRP A 77 8.52 4.16 -1.02
C TRP A 77 7.57 4.78 -2.02
N LEU A 78 7.25 4.04 -3.07
CA LEU A 78 6.21 4.41 -4.02
C LEU A 78 5.03 3.46 -3.88
N ALA A 79 3.83 4.01 -3.89
CA ALA A 79 2.59 3.28 -4.04
C ALA A 79 1.93 3.68 -5.36
N GLY A 80 1.36 2.70 -6.06
CA GLY A 80 0.61 2.92 -7.29
C GLY A 80 -0.73 2.21 -7.26
N THR A 81 -1.69 2.76 -7.99
CA THR A 81 -3.06 2.26 -8.11
C THR A 81 -3.43 1.95 -9.56
N ARG A 82 -4.54 1.23 -9.73
CA ARG A 82 -5.04 0.79 -11.04
C ARG A 82 -5.35 1.91 -12.02
N ASP A 83 -5.75 3.07 -11.52
CA ASP A 83 -5.99 4.29 -12.31
C ASP A 83 -4.69 4.97 -12.76
N GLY A 84 -3.52 4.39 -12.46
CA GLY A 84 -2.22 4.91 -12.85
C GLY A 84 -1.70 6.01 -11.94
N HIS A 85 -2.45 6.39 -10.89
CA HIS A 85 -1.97 7.35 -9.91
C HIS A 85 -0.86 6.77 -9.04
N GLN A 86 0.06 7.64 -8.64
CA GLN A 86 1.22 7.26 -7.84
C GLN A 86 1.47 8.26 -6.73
N ILE A 87 1.78 7.74 -5.54
CA ILE A 87 2.17 8.52 -4.37
C ILE A 87 3.51 8.03 -3.86
N ARG A 88 4.43 8.96 -3.69
CA ARG A 88 5.69 8.76 -2.98
C ARG A 88 5.51 9.07 -1.52
N PHE A 89 5.97 8.18 -0.66
CA PHE A 89 6.08 8.40 0.78
C PHE A 89 7.54 8.57 1.17
N ASP A 90 7.87 9.69 1.78
CA ASP A 90 9.21 9.96 2.33
C ASP A 90 9.34 9.47 3.78
N HIS A 91 10.59 9.35 4.23
CA HIS A 91 10.97 8.86 5.56
C HIS A 91 10.34 7.50 5.87
N ALA A 92 10.40 6.62 4.87
CA ALA A 92 9.55 5.47 4.87
C ALA A 92 10.08 4.31 5.74
N GLY A 93 11.38 4.03 5.70
CA GLY A 93 11.99 2.94 6.48
C GLY A 93 11.24 1.60 6.32
N THR A 94 11.20 0.80 7.38
CA THR A 94 10.56 -0.54 7.40
C THR A 94 9.01 -0.51 7.35
N PHE A 95 8.39 0.67 7.41
CA PHE A 95 6.93 0.81 7.49
C PHE A 95 6.24 1.03 6.14
N GLY A 96 6.96 0.88 5.02
CA GLY A 96 6.42 0.99 3.66
C GLY A 96 5.03 0.37 3.46
N PRO A 97 4.82 -0.91 3.82
CA PRO A 97 3.52 -1.57 3.64
C PRO A 97 2.36 -0.94 4.43
N ALA A 98 2.64 -0.35 5.60
CA ALA A 98 1.61 0.34 6.38
C ALA A 98 1.15 1.64 5.71
N ARG A 99 1.98 2.27 4.88
CA ARG A 99 1.61 3.51 4.16
C ARG A 99 0.75 3.22 2.93
N ALA A 100 1.03 2.14 2.22
CA ALA A 100 0.17 1.66 1.15
C ALA A 100 -1.27 1.36 1.64
N SER A 101 -1.41 0.93 2.90
CA SER A 101 -2.73 0.76 3.54
C SER A 101 -3.52 2.07 3.58
N ILE A 102 -2.86 3.20 3.80
CA ILE A 102 -3.50 4.52 3.85
C ILE A 102 -3.95 4.95 2.45
N ALA A 103 -3.12 4.69 1.43
CA ALA A 103 -3.50 4.92 0.03
C ALA A 103 -4.73 4.09 -0.35
N LEU A 104 -4.78 2.81 0.05
CA LEU A 104 -5.94 1.95 -0.16
C LEU A 104 -7.19 2.50 0.55
N THR A 105 -7.09 2.86 1.83
CA THR A 105 -8.23 3.41 2.59
C THR A 105 -8.74 4.72 1.96
N TRP A 106 -7.83 5.56 1.48
CA TRP A 106 -8.17 6.82 0.81
C TRP A 106 -8.98 6.59 -0.46
N THR A 107 -8.50 5.72 -1.35
CA THR A 107 -9.18 5.44 -2.62
C THR A 107 -10.49 4.70 -2.44
N THR A 108 -10.54 3.73 -1.52
CA THR A 108 -11.78 3.00 -1.19
C THR A 108 -12.83 3.88 -0.51
N SER A 109 -12.44 5.02 0.07
CA SER A 109 -13.35 6.06 0.57
C SER A 109 -13.90 6.97 -0.54
N GLY A 110 -13.61 6.67 -1.81
CA GLY A 110 -14.04 7.45 -2.97
C GLY A 110 -13.23 8.72 -3.20
N GLN A 111 -12.10 8.89 -2.51
CA GLN A 111 -11.24 10.06 -2.67
C GLN A 111 -10.17 9.80 -3.74
N ARG A 112 -9.82 10.84 -4.51
CA ARG A 112 -8.76 10.74 -5.53
C ARG A 112 -7.39 10.85 -4.86
N LEU A 113 -6.41 10.08 -5.33
CA LEU A 113 -5.03 10.21 -4.85
C LEU A 113 -4.39 11.58 -5.17
N CYS A 114 -4.95 12.30 -6.14
CA CYS A 114 -4.54 13.69 -6.43
C CYS A 114 -4.87 14.66 -5.31
N ASP A 115 -5.87 14.33 -4.48
CA ASP A 115 -6.26 15.15 -3.33
C ASP A 115 -5.61 14.64 -2.03
N PHE A 116 -4.69 13.68 -2.13
CA PHE A 116 -4.06 13.06 -0.97
C PHE A 116 -3.25 14.09 -0.18
N PRO A 117 -3.36 14.13 1.17
CA PRO A 117 -2.70 15.14 1.97
C PRO A 117 -1.18 14.97 1.92
N GLU A 118 -0.48 16.08 1.69
CA GLU A 118 0.99 16.10 1.68
C GLU A 118 1.57 15.66 3.04
N ARG A 119 0.84 15.92 4.14
CA ARG A 119 1.31 15.63 5.50
C ARG A 119 0.21 15.02 6.35
N PHE A 120 0.55 13.95 7.07
CA PHE A 120 -0.34 13.30 8.00
C PHE A 120 0.43 12.54 9.09
N ASP A 121 -0.29 12.23 10.17
CA ASP A 121 0.25 11.42 11.26
C ASP A 121 -0.17 9.96 11.06
N LEU A 122 0.82 9.07 11.05
CA LEU A 122 0.63 7.63 11.04
C LEU A 122 0.95 7.06 12.42
N ILE A 123 0.00 6.37 13.01
CA ILE A 123 0.19 5.69 14.29
C ILE A 123 0.37 4.19 14.02
N ILE A 124 1.55 3.67 14.39
CA ILE A 124 1.90 2.25 14.30
C ILE A 124 2.17 1.74 15.70
N GLY A 125 1.29 0.86 16.20
CA GLY A 125 1.30 0.47 17.61
C GLY A 125 1.08 1.70 18.50
N ALA A 126 2.05 2.00 19.37
CA ALA A 126 2.02 3.17 20.26
C ALA A 126 2.84 4.38 19.74
N THR A 127 3.49 4.25 18.57
CA THR A 127 4.40 5.26 18.05
C THR A 127 3.72 6.11 16.98
N ARG A 128 3.85 7.43 17.08
CA ARG A 128 3.40 8.39 16.06
C ARG A 128 4.56 8.71 15.11
N HIS A 129 4.27 8.69 13.82
CA HIS A 129 5.18 9.05 12.75
C HIS A 129 4.60 10.19 11.92
N HIS A 130 5.39 11.23 11.71
CA HIS A 130 5.05 12.30 10.77
C HIS A 130 5.46 11.88 9.36
N ILE A 131 4.50 11.75 8.46
CA ILE A 131 4.74 11.28 7.11
C ILE A 131 4.51 12.43 6.14
N THR A 132 5.44 12.56 5.19
CA THR A 132 5.26 13.37 3.99
C THR A 132 4.94 12.45 2.82
N ALA A 133 3.91 12.82 2.06
CA ALA A 133 3.51 12.18 0.83
C ALA A 133 3.53 13.19 -0.30
N THR A 134 4.02 12.78 -1.45
CA THR A 134 4.00 13.59 -2.67
C THR A 134 3.35 12.78 -3.76
N THR A 135 2.25 13.29 -4.32
CA THR A 135 1.64 12.69 -5.50
C THR A 135 2.55 12.91 -6.70
N THR A 136 3.08 11.82 -7.26
CA THR A 136 4.07 11.87 -8.34
C THR A 136 3.46 11.68 -9.71
N ARG A 137 2.26 11.10 -9.78
CA ARG A 137 1.50 10.98 -11.02
C ARG A 137 0.02 11.16 -10.76
N CYS A 138 -0.54 12.18 -11.40
CA CYS A 138 -1.95 12.49 -11.47
C CYS A 138 -2.27 13.01 -12.86
N ASP A 139 -2.83 12.13 -13.68
CA ASP A 139 -3.33 12.51 -14.99
C ASP A 139 -4.73 13.11 -14.74
N CYS A 140 -4.82 14.45 -14.77
CA CYS A 140 -6.06 15.23 -14.63
C CYS A 140 -6.82 15.32 -15.96
#